data_AF-A0A924G937-F1
#
_entry.id   AF-A0A924G937-F1
#
_cell.length_a   1.000
_cell.length_b   1.000
_cell.length_c   1.000
_cell.angle_alpha   90.00
_cell.angle_beta   90.00
_cell.angle_gamma   90.00
#
_symmetry.space_group_name_H-M   'P 1'
#
loop_
_entity.id
_entity.type
_entity.pdbx_description
1 polymer ?
#
loop_
_entity_poly.entity_id
_entity_poly.type
_entity_poly.pdbx_seq_one_letter_code
_entity_poly.pdbx_strand_id
1 'polypeptide(L)' 'TDIERYRQWYIAPDIDLTKIKTKSKFVKAALFFFNSFKFPAPSIGISKKGVEFNWIHF' A
#
# COMPACT_ATOMS: atom_id res chain seq x y z
N THR A 1 -29.62 -11.22 -9.04
CA THR A 1 -29.07 -11.61 -7.73
C THR A 1 -28.60 -10.35 -7.06
N ASP A 2 -29.07 -10.07 -5.84
CA ASP A 2 -28.71 -8.84 -5.13
C ASP A 2 -27.32 -9.00 -4.50
N ILE A 3 -26.41 -8.02 -4.68
CA ILE A 3 -25.06 -8.05 -4.12
C ILE A 3 -25.10 -7.24 -2.83
N GLU A 4 -24.90 -7.89 -1.68
CA GLU A 4 -24.88 -7.20 -0.38
C GLU A 4 -23.73 -6.18 -0.33
N ARG A 5 -24.08 -4.90 -0.35
CA ARG A 5 -23.10 -3.81 -0.20
C ARG A 5 -22.79 -3.60 1.27
N TYR A 6 -21.51 -3.67 1.62
CA TYR A 6 -21.03 -3.29 2.94
C TYR A 6 -19.77 -2.45 2.81
N ARG A 7 -19.48 -1.67 3.85
CA ARG A 7 -18.30 -0.82 3.91
C ARG A 7 -17.09 -1.62 4.38
N GLN A 8 -15.95 -1.39 3.73
CA GLN A 8 -14.67 -1.97 4.08
C GLN A 8 -13.63 -0.86 4.18
N TRP A 9 -12.88 -0.85 5.27
CA TRP A 9 -11.76 0.06 5.50
C TRP A 9 -10.46 -0.73 5.42
N TYR A 10 -9.43 -0.16 4.80
CA TYR A 10 -8.11 -0.76 4.77
C TYR A 10 -7.09 0.18 5.39
N ILE A 11 -6.28 -0.36 6.28
CA ILE A 11 -5.14 0.33 6.88
C ILE A 11 -3.89 -0.36 6.37
N ALA A 12 -3.07 0.36 5.62
CA ALA A 12 -1.81 -0.14 5.07
C ALA A 12 -0.68 0.86 5.40
N PRO A 13 0.55 0.38 5.64
CA PRO A 13 1.70 1.25 5.78
C PRO A 13 2.06 1.86 4.42
N ASP A 14 2.24 3.18 4.38
CA ASP A 14 2.65 3.89 3.17
C ASP A 14 4.19 3.96 3.09
N ILE A 15 4.75 3.41 2.01
CA ILE A 15 6.20 3.38 1.78
C ILE A 15 6.55 4.46 0.75
N ASP A 16 6.95 5.63 1.25
CA ASP A 16 7.46 6.71 0.40
C ASP A 16 8.98 6.59 0.22
N LEU A 17 9.39 6.02 -0.91
CA LEU A 17 10.80 5.80 -1.25
C LEU A 17 11.57 7.11 -1.48
N THR A 18 10.89 8.23 -1.75
CA THR A 18 11.55 9.52 -1.98
C THR A 18 12.14 10.13 -0.72
N LYS A 19 11.69 9.68 0.46
CA LYS A 19 12.21 10.14 1.77
C LYS A 19 13.60 9.57 2.11
N ILE A 20 14.06 8.55 1.38
CA ILE A 20 15.37 7.95 1.63
C ILE A 20 16.47 8.93 1.19
N LYS A 21 17.27 9.43 2.14
CA LYS A 21 18.35 10.38 1.88
C LYS A 21 19.55 9.65 1.27
N THR A 22 19.85 9.91 -0.01
CA THR A 22 21.01 9.33 -0.71
C THR A 22 21.90 10.43 -1.29
N LYS A 23 23.22 10.19 -1.35
CA LYS A 23 24.19 11.13 -1.93
C LYS A 23 24.29 11.00 -3.46
N SER A 24 23.82 9.88 -4.03
CA SER A 24 23.91 9.61 -5.47
C SER A 24 22.68 10.10 -6.21
N LYS A 25 22.89 10.93 -7.24
CA LYS A 25 21.81 11.40 -8.13
C LYS A 25 21.09 10.26 -8.84
N PHE A 26 21.84 9.22 -9.23
CA PHE A 26 21.28 8.03 -9.88
C PHE A 26 20.34 7.25 -8.95
N VAL A 27 20.77 7.01 -7.70
CA VAL A 27 19.94 6.28 -6.72
C VAL A 27 18.69 7.08 -6.38
N LYS A 28 18.80 8.41 -6.27
CA LYS A 28 17.65 9.28 -6.07
C LYS A 28 16.63 9.20 -7.22
N ALA A 29 17.10 9.15 -8.47
CA ALA A 29 16.23 8.98 -9.64
C ALA A 29 15.56 7.60 -9.66
N ALA A 30 16.30 6.53 -9.33
CA ALA A 30 15.75 5.18 -9.23
C ALA A 30 14.65 5.11 -8.16
N LEU A 31 14.89 5.64 -6.95
CA LEU A 31 13.91 5.69 -5.87
C LEU A 31 12.63 6.46 -6.26
N PHE A 32 12.77 7.57 -6.98
CA PHE A 32 11.62 8.32 -7.50
C PHE A 32 10.81 7.51 -8.51
N PHE A 33 11.47 6.85 -9.45
CA PHE A 33 10.80 5.98 -10.43
C PHE A 33 10.07 4.82 -9.74
N PHE A 34 10.75 4.14 -8.79
CA PHE A 34 10.14 3.05 -8.04
C PHE A 34 8.94 3.50 -7.21
N ASN A 35 8.95 4.71 -6.64
CA ASN A 35 7.81 5.26 -5.90
C ASN A 35 6.53 5.38 -6.74
N SER A 36 6.64 5.41 -8.07
CA SER A 36 5.49 5.47 -8.97
C SER A 36 4.81 4.11 -9.17
N PHE A 37 5.44 3.01 -8.77
CA PHE A 37 4.86 1.68 -8.81
C PHE A 37 4.10 1.40 -7.52
N LYS A 38 2.89 0.85 -7.64
CA LYS A 38 2.14 0.33 -6.52
C LYS A 38 2.87 -0.89 -5.95
N PHE A 39 3.44 -0.74 -4.76
CA PHE A 39 4.04 -1.86 -4.06
C PHE A 39 2.97 -2.65 -3.32
N PRO A 40 2.96 -3.99 -3.45
CA PRO A 40 2.12 -4.81 -2.60
C PRO A 40 2.57 -4.65 -1.15
N ALA A 41 1.67 -4.19 -0.30
CA ALA A 41 1.93 -3.99 1.13
C ALA A 41 0.93 -4.79 1.97
N PRO A 42 1.32 -5.26 3.16
CA PRO A 42 0.38 -5.87 4.07
C PRO A 42 -0.65 -4.83 4.52
N SER A 43 -1.92 -5.20 4.56
CA SER A 43 -3.01 -4.33 5.01
C SER A 43 -3.93 -5.05 5.99
N ILE A 44 -4.52 -4.26 6.88
CA ILE A 44 -5.55 -4.72 7.81
C ILE A 44 -6.89 -4.17 7.29
N GLY A 45 -7.79 -5.07 6.93
CA GLY A 45 -9.15 -4.79 6.52
C GLY A 45 -10.10 -4.82 7.72
N ILE A 46 -11.01 -3.86 7.80
CA ILE A 46 -12.08 -3.83 8.81
C ILE A 46 -13.41 -3.70 8.06
N SER A 47 -14.29 -4.69 8.23
CA SER A 47 -15.62 -4.72 7.60
C SER A 47 -16.68 -5.28 8.55
N LYS A 48 -17.94 -5.35 8.08
CA LYS A 48 -19.05 -6.03 8.81
C LYS A 48 -18.74 -7.50 9.13
N LYS A 49 -17.85 -8.14 8.35
CA LYS A 49 -17.44 -9.54 8.53
C LYS A 49 -16.34 -9.70 9.59
N GLY A 50 -15.74 -8.60 10.07
CA GLY A 50 -14.69 -8.60 11.08
C GLY A 50 -13.39 -7.97 10.57
N VAL A 51 -12.27 -8.40 11.19
CA VAL A 51 -10.91 -7.95 10.86
C VAL A 51 -10.26 -8.98 9.95
N GLU A 52 -9.75 -8.53 8.82
CA GLU A 52 -9.07 -9.36 7.82
C GLU A 52 -7.61 -8.92 7.70
N PHE A 53 -6.67 -9.85 7.83
CA PHE A 53 -5.25 -9.57 7.61
C PHE A 53 -4.84 -9.98 6.20
N ASN A 54 -4.46 -9.01 5.37
CA ASN A 54 -4.03 -9.23 4.00
C ASN A 54 -2.51 -9.08 3.95
N TRP A 55 -1.77 -10.16 3.73
CA TRP A 55 -0.31 -10.12 3.61
C TRP A 55 0.17 -9.37 2.36
N ILE A 56 -0.61 -9.40 1.29
CA ILE A 56 -0.32 -8.80 -0.01
C ILE A 56 -1.60 -8.10 -0.49
N HIS A 57 -1.54 -6.78 -0.67
CA HIS A 57 -2.66 -5.96 -1.15
C HIS A 57 -2.17 -4.91 -2.17
N PHE A 58 -2.91 -4.69 -3.26
CA PHE A 58 -2.54 -3.84 -4.42
C PHE A 58 -3.38 -2.57 -4.55
#